data_AF-A0AAC8Z0M9-F1
#
_entry.id   AF-A0AAC8Z0M9-F1
#
_cell.length_a   1.000
_cell.length_b   1.000
_cell.length_c   1.000
_cell.angle_alpha   90.00
_cell.angle_beta   90.00
_cell.angle_gamma   90.00
#
_symmetry.space_group_name_H-M   'P 1'
#
loop_
_entity.id
_entity.type
_entity.pdbx_description
1 polymer ?
#
loop_
_entity_poly.entity_id
_entity_poly.type
_entity_poly.pdbx_seq_one_letter_code
_entity_poly.pdbx_strand_id
1 'polypeptide(L)' 'MSKQSETGTIGGTPRAAKRPAHVKPPAGWTNAPVPAPEPLRAEPDAGQPGGRNPVRYGDWELKGLAIDF' A
#
# COMPACT_ATOMS: atom_id res chain seq x y z
N MET A 1 15.15 20.38 16.17
CA MET A 1 14.90 19.26 17.12
C MET A 1 15.03 17.95 16.36
N SER A 2 16.05 17.15 16.67
CA SER A 2 16.51 16.00 15.86
C SER A 2 15.63 14.75 16.10
N LYS A 3 14.85 14.35 15.08
CA LYS A 3 14.05 13.10 15.06
C LYS A 3 14.95 11.88 14.80
N GLN A 4 15.89 11.57 15.69
CA GLN A 4 16.81 10.43 15.50
C GLN A 4 16.72 9.34 16.58
N SER A 5 16.04 9.58 17.70
CA SER A 5 16.05 8.67 18.86
C SER A 5 15.11 7.46 18.75
N GLU A 6 14.12 7.45 17.85
CA GLU A 6 13.12 6.35 17.79
C GLU A 6 13.62 5.11 17.05
N THR A 7 14.67 5.21 16.23
CA THR A 7 15.08 4.12 15.33
C THR A 7 15.81 2.96 16.04
N GLY A 8 16.26 3.14 17.29
CA GLY A 8 17.15 2.21 17.99
C GLY A 8 16.47 1.14 18.85
N THR A 9 15.15 1.22 19.00
CA THR A 9 14.39 0.43 19.97
C THR A 9 13.24 -0.31 19.29
N ILE A 10 13.03 -1.57 19.66
CA ILE A 10 11.85 -2.36 19.27
C ILE A 10 11.00 -2.48 20.53
N GLY A 11 9.89 -1.76 20.57
CA GLY A 11 8.96 -1.79 21.71
C GLY A 11 9.57 -1.37 23.05
N GLY A 12 10.54 -0.45 23.05
CA GLY A 12 11.21 0.01 24.28
C GLY A 12 12.50 -0.75 24.62
N THR A 13 12.78 -1.88 23.96
CA THR A 13 14.03 -2.64 24.15
C THR A 13 15.10 -2.26 23.10
N PRO A 14 16.36 -2.04 23.49
CA PRO A 14 17.45 -1.82 22.53
C PRO A 14 17.59 -3.01 21.57
N ARG A 15 17.80 -2.75 20.28
CA ARG A 15 18.07 -3.84 19.33
C ARG A 15 19.32 -4.60 19.73
N ALA A 16 19.25 -5.94 19.68
CA ALA A 16 20.39 -6.82 19.94
C ALA A 16 21.56 -6.64 18.95
N ALA A 17 21.29 -6.17 17.72
CA ALA A 17 22.31 -5.95 16.71
C ALA A 17 22.16 -4.58 16.03
N LYS A 18 23.30 -3.94 15.74
CA LYS A 18 23.41 -2.69 14.98
C LYS A 18 24.15 -2.95 13.67
N ARG A 19 23.66 -2.38 12.56
CA ARG A 19 24.33 -2.46 11.26
C ARG A 19 25.75 -1.85 11.36
N PRO A 20 26.82 -2.56 10.96
CA PRO A 20 28.17 -2.01 10.96
C PRO A 20 28.30 -0.80 10.02
N ALA A 21 29.10 0.19 10.42
CA ALA A 21 29.22 1.46 9.69
C ALA A 21 29.90 1.35 8.31
N HIS A 22 30.72 0.31 8.10
CA HIS A 22 31.49 0.12 6.87
C HIS A 22 30.69 -0.57 5.74
N VAL A 23 29.48 -1.05 6.04
CA VAL A 23 28.63 -1.73 5.05
C VAL A 23 28.03 -0.67 4.12
N LYS A 24 28.55 -0.61 2.90
CA LYS A 24 28.06 0.26 1.83
C LYS A 24 27.08 -0.50 0.92
N PRO A 25 26.06 0.17 0.37
CA PRO A 25 25.23 -0.44 -0.66
C PRO A 25 26.05 -0.73 -1.93
N PRO A 26 25.64 -1.72 -2.75
CA PRO A 26 26.34 -2.05 -4.00
C PRO A 26 26.23 -0.92 -5.03
N ALA A 27 27.12 -0.93 -6.02
CA ALA A 27 27.10 0.04 -7.11
C ALA A 27 25.75 -0.02 -7.86
N GLY A 28 25.13 1.15 -8.11
CA GLY A 28 23.84 1.26 -8.79
C GLY A 28 22.61 1.06 -7.89
N TRP A 29 22.78 0.81 -6.59
CA TRP A 29 21.63 0.71 -5.68
C TRP A 29 20.97 2.07 -5.44
N THR A 30 19.68 2.16 -5.74
CA THR A 30 18.81 3.31 -5.45
C THR A 30 17.68 2.88 -4.52
N ASN A 31 17.39 3.70 -3.50
CA ASN A 31 16.27 3.49 -2.58
C ASN A 31 15.28 4.65 -2.64
N ALA A 32 14.98 5.09 -3.86
CA ALA A 32 13.91 6.05 -4.07
C ALA A 32 12.57 5.37 -3.72
N PRO A 33 11.64 6.08 -3.06
CA PRO A 33 10.31 5.54 -2.84
C PRO A 33 9.64 5.22 -4.17
N VAL A 34 8.77 4.21 -4.17
CA VAL A 34 7.88 3.98 -5.32
C VAL A 34 7.02 5.24 -5.56
N PRO A 35 6.66 5.53 -6.82
CA PRO A 35 5.74 6.62 -7.12
C PRO A 35 4.44 6.50 -6.33
N ALA A 36 3.79 7.64 -6.07
CA ALA A 36 2.46 7.64 -5.50
C ALA A 36 1.50 6.85 -6.42
N PRO A 37 0.56 6.07 -5.84
CA PRO A 37 -0.43 5.36 -6.64
C PRO A 37 -1.30 6.36 -7.41
N GLU A 38 -1.74 5.96 -8.61
CA GLU A 38 -2.74 6.74 -9.33
C GLU A 38 -4.09 6.69 -8.59
N PRO A 39 -4.91 7.77 -8.67
CA PRO A 39 -6.27 7.73 -8.17
C PRO A 39 -7.08 6.63 -8.88
N LEU A 40 -7.92 5.94 -8.12
CA LEU A 40 -8.92 5.03 -8.69
C LEU A 40 -9.84 5.83 -9.63
N ARG A 41 -9.93 5.38 -10.88
CA ARG A 41 -10.90 5.90 -11.85
C ARG A 41 -12.01 4.87 -11.97
N ALA A 42 -13.23 5.27 -11.66
CA ALA A 42 -14.40 4.44 -11.90
C ALA A 42 -14.54 4.25 -13.42
N GLU A 43 -14.61 3.00 -13.87
CA GLU A 43 -15.01 2.71 -15.23
C GLU A 43 -16.51 2.99 -15.38
N PRO A 44 -16.96 3.53 -16.52
CA PRO A 44 -18.39 3.68 -16.78
C PRO A 44 -19.09 2.32 -16.79
N ASP A 45 -20.36 2.32 -16.42
CA ASP A 45 -21.21 1.14 -16.35
C ASP A 45 -21.40 0.53 -17.76
N ALA A 46 -20.50 -0.39 -18.13
CA ALA A 46 -20.53 -1.09 -19.41
C ALA A 46 -21.58 -2.22 -19.38
N GLY A 47 -22.86 -1.85 -19.22
CA GLY A 47 -23.99 -2.77 -19.17
C GLY A 47 -24.24 -3.43 -17.82
N GLN A 48 -23.46 -3.08 -16.79
CA GLN A 48 -23.62 -3.55 -15.41
C GLN A 48 -23.42 -2.39 -14.42
N PRO A 49 -24.28 -2.25 -13.39
CA PRO A 49 -24.08 -1.27 -12.32
C PRO A 49 -22.75 -1.52 -11.60
N GLY A 50 -21.94 -0.48 -11.43
CA GLY A 50 -20.62 -0.55 -10.79
C GLY A 50 -19.46 -0.85 -11.73
N GLY A 51 -19.71 -0.92 -13.04
CA GLY A 51 -18.71 -1.19 -14.07
C GLY A 51 -17.89 -2.47 -13.83
N ARG A 52 -16.72 -2.58 -14.45
CA ARG A 52 -15.75 -3.65 -14.16
C ARG A 52 -14.95 -3.30 -12.91
N ASN A 53 -15.63 -3.16 -11.78
CA ASN A 53 -14.95 -2.96 -10.52
C ASN A 53 -14.54 -4.32 -9.93
N PRO A 54 -13.22 -4.60 -9.78
CA PRO A 54 -12.75 -5.87 -9.22
C PRO A 54 -13.27 -6.15 -7.81
N VAL A 55 -13.62 -5.10 -7.06
CA VAL A 55 -14.18 -5.17 -5.70
C VAL A 55 -15.68 -5.50 -5.70
N ARG A 56 -16.38 -5.27 -6.81
CA ARG A 56 -17.85 -5.46 -6.94
C ARG A 56 -18.20 -6.68 -7.80
N TYR A 57 -17.24 -7.54 -8.14
CA TYR A 57 -17.57 -8.83 -8.77
C TYR A 57 -18.29 -9.73 -7.77
N GLY A 58 -19.59 -9.95 -7.98
CA GLY A 58 -20.42 -10.80 -7.13
C GLY A 58 -21.62 -10.07 -6.52
N ASP A 59 -21.52 -8.75 -6.31
CA ASP A 59 -22.64 -7.92 -5.87
C ASP A 59 -23.61 -7.76 -7.05
N TRP A 60 -24.66 -8.58 -7.12
CA TRP A 60 -25.70 -8.39 -8.14
C TRP A 60 -26.63 -7.27 -7.69
N GLU A 61 -26.85 -6.27 -8.54
CA GLU A 61 -27.76 -5.17 -8.22
C GLU A 61 -29.05 -5.24 -9.06
N LEU A 62 -30.22 -5.22 -8.39
CA LEU A 62 -31.51 -5.11 -9.03
C LEU A 62 -32.24 -3.85 -8.53
N LYS A 63 -32.49 -2.89 -9.43
CA LYS A 63 -33.10 -1.58 -9.09
C LYS A 63 -32.33 -0.82 -7.98
N GLY A 64 -31.01 -0.98 -7.93
CA GLY A 64 -30.13 -0.36 -6.93
C GLY A 64 -30.14 -1.05 -5.56
N LEU A 65 -30.72 -2.24 -5.43
CA LEU A 65 -30.57 -3.08 -4.24
C LEU A 65 -29.53 -4.17 -4.49
N ALA A 66 -28.61 -4.36 -3.54
CA ALA A 66 -27.68 -5.49 -3.54
C ALA A 66 -28.43 -6.79 -3.24
N ILE A 67 -28.28 -7.77 -4.12
CA ILE A 67 -28.85 -9.11 -4.07
C ILE A 67 -27.66 -10.10 -4.08
N ASP A 68 -27.58 -10.95 -3.06
CA ASP A 68 -26.60 -12.03 -2.95
C ASP A 68 -27.31 -13.30 -2.43
N PHE A 69 -26.76 -14.49 -2.68
CA PHE A 69 -27.32 -15.79 -2.28
C PHE A 69 -26.90 -16.24 -0.87
#